data_AF-A0AAV9Z872-F1
#
_entry.id   AF-A0AAV9Z872-F1
#
_cell.length_a   1.000
_cell.length_b   1.000
_cell.length_c   1.000
_cell.angle_alpha   90.00
_cell.angle_beta   90.00
_cell.angle_gamma   90.00
#
_symmetry.space_group_name_H-M   'P 1'
#
loop_
_entity.id
_entity.type
_entity.pdbx_description
1 polymer ?
#
loop_
_entity_poly.entity_id
_entity_poly.type
_entity_poly.pdbx_seq_one_letter_code
_entity_poly.pdbx_strand_id
1 'polypeptide(L)'
;MITPQTVLDVILGITPVPGLSAAFTLLKFIVSNIEGVSRSKRRLAILAQAASHLLQTLNTELRAGRLAQSTCAQPLDELHSLLIDIESFVRAEQARTFIQAVWTYDTRMDEIDGFHRRLGALADAFQISALLNIQRMLSGDHLAYKQQSEAANVRIQTQTGMFAVVSLLCHY
;
A
#
# COMPACT_ATOMS: atom_id res chain seq x y z
N MET A 1 -10.90 2.04 21.44
CA MET A 1 -11.01 0.65 20.94
C MET A 1 -11.83 0.69 19.67
N ILE A 2 -11.23 0.39 18.51
CA ILE A 2 -11.93 0.36 17.21
C ILE A 2 -12.65 -0.99 17.15
N THR A 3 -13.98 -1.00 17.16
CA THR A 3 -14.77 -2.24 17.06
C THR A 3 -14.71 -2.77 15.62
N PRO A 4 -14.79 -4.09 15.39
CA PRO A 4 -14.66 -4.69 14.06
C PRO A 4 -15.60 -4.10 12.99
N GLN A 5 -16.79 -3.63 13.40
CA GLN A 5 -17.75 -2.98 12.51
C GLN A 5 -17.27 -1.60 12.00
N THR A 6 -16.55 -0.84 12.83
CA THR A 6 -16.15 0.53 12.46
C THR A 6 -15.16 0.62 11.29
N VAL A 7 -14.29 -0.38 11.09
CA VAL A 7 -13.34 -0.39 9.96
C VAL A 7 -14.07 -0.67 8.63
N LEU A 8 -15.09 -1.52 8.67
CA LEU A 8 -15.90 -1.89 7.52
C LEU A 8 -16.78 -0.72 7.07
N ASP A 9 -17.40 -0.02 8.02
CA ASP A 9 -18.20 1.18 7.76
C ASP A 9 -17.36 2.30 7.15
N VAL A 10 -16.11 2.47 7.62
CA VAL A 10 -15.18 3.46 7.08
C VAL A 10 -14.84 3.17 5.61
N ILE A 11 -14.65 1.90 5.24
CA ILE A 11 -14.32 1.52 3.84
C ILE A 11 -15.49 1.68 2.89
N LEU A 12 -16.72 1.52 3.36
CA LEU A 12 -17.90 1.78 2.55
C LEU A 12 -17.97 3.24 2.08
N GLY A 13 -17.47 4.18 2.91
CA GLY A 13 -17.45 5.63 2.64
C GLY A 13 -16.21 6.18 1.94
N ILE A 14 -15.14 5.40 1.75
CA ILE A 14 -13.91 5.89 1.09
C ILE A 14 -14.11 5.99 -0.42
N THR A 15 -13.76 7.14 -1.01
CA THR A 15 -13.55 7.27 -2.45
C THR A 15 -12.16 6.75 -2.82
N PRO A 16 -12.04 5.63 -3.54
CA PRO A 16 -10.73 5.03 -3.84
C PRO A 16 -9.93 5.90 -4.82
N VAL A 17 -8.61 5.92 -4.66
CA VAL A 17 -7.68 6.49 -5.66
C VAL A 17 -7.80 5.70 -6.98
N PRO A 18 -7.65 6.35 -8.15
CA PRO A 18 -7.55 5.65 -9.44
C PRO A 18 -6.53 4.51 -9.38
N GLY A 19 -6.96 3.31 -9.80
CA GLY A 19 -6.17 2.06 -9.69
C GLY A 19 -6.60 1.14 -8.55
N LEU A 20 -7.19 1.65 -7.47
CA LEU A 20 -7.67 0.81 -6.34
C LEU A 20 -9.18 0.53 -6.36
N SER A 21 -9.93 1.17 -7.24
CA SER A 21 -11.40 1.09 -7.27
C SER A 21 -11.93 -0.34 -7.38
N ALA A 22 -11.32 -1.15 -8.24
CA ALA A 22 -11.71 -2.55 -8.42
C ALA A 22 -11.49 -3.38 -7.14
N ALA A 23 -10.33 -3.21 -6.48
CA ALA A 23 -10.01 -3.89 -5.23
C ALA A 23 -10.98 -3.50 -4.08
N PHE A 24 -11.32 -2.21 -3.97
CA PHE A 24 -12.34 -1.75 -3.02
C PHE A 24 -13.72 -2.35 -3.32
N THR A 25 -14.09 -2.48 -4.59
CA THR A 25 -15.37 -3.08 -5.00
C THR A 25 -15.44 -4.56 -4.61
N LEU A 26 -14.37 -5.32 -4.86
CA LEU A 26 -14.25 -6.72 -4.44
C LEU A 26 -14.34 -6.86 -2.93
N LEU A 27 -13.66 -6.00 -2.17
CA LEU A 27 -13.72 -6.03 -0.72
C LEU A 27 -15.14 -5.75 -0.21
N LYS A 28 -15.85 -4.76 -0.75
CA LYS A 28 -17.25 -4.50 -0.39
C LYS A 28 -18.13 -5.72 -0.66
N PHE A 29 -17.92 -6.40 -1.79
CA PHE A 29 -18.62 -7.64 -2.08
C PHE A 29 -18.33 -8.73 -1.05
N ILE A 30 -17.05 -8.99 -0.75
CA ILE A 30 -16.62 -9.99 0.25
C ILE A 30 -17.31 -9.72 1.58
N VAL A 31 -17.25 -8.48 2.06
CA VAL A 31 -17.84 -8.05 3.33
C VAL A 31 -19.34 -8.32 3.39
N SER A 32 -20.09 -7.88 2.37
CA SER A 32 -21.54 -8.07 2.31
C SER A 32 -21.94 -9.55 2.27
N ASN A 33 -21.04 -10.42 1.81
CA ASN A 33 -21.31 -11.84 1.65
C ASN A 33 -20.84 -12.70 2.83
N ILE A 34 -19.93 -12.21 3.67
CA ILE A 34 -19.47 -12.92 4.87
C ILE A 34 -20.61 -13.17 5.86
N GLU A 35 -21.61 -12.28 5.92
CA GLU A 35 -22.76 -12.46 6.81
C GLU A 35 -23.58 -13.72 6.50
N GLY A 36 -23.65 -14.09 5.21
CA GLY A 36 -24.33 -15.29 4.75
C GLY A 36 -23.57 -16.60 5.03
N VAL A 37 -22.29 -16.53 5.43
CA VAL A 37 -21.46 -17.71 5.70
C VAL A 37 -21.49 -18.04 7.19
N SER A 38 -22.18 -19.10 7.60
CA SER A 38 -22.45 -19.37 9.02
C SER A 38 -21.29 -20.05 9.77
N ARG A 39 -20.43 -20.85 9.11
CA ARG A 39 -19.41 -21.68 9.78
C ARG A 39 -18.02 -21.06 9.88
N SER A 40 -17.62 -20.37 8.81
CA SER A 40 -16.31 -19.75 8.63
C SER A 40 -16.38 -18.23 8.89
N LYS A 41 -17.54 -17.73 9.33
CA LYS A 41 -17.87 -16.30 9.51
C LYS A 41 -16.76 -15.51 10.19
N ARG A 42 -16.32 -15.97 11.37
CA ARG A 42 -15.37 -15.22 12.19
C ARG A 42 -14.01 -15.10 11.52
N ARG A 43 -13.50 -16.19 10.94
CA ARG A 43 -12.20 -16.17 10.26
C ARG A 43 -12.25 -15.34 8.99
N LEU A 44 -13.32 -15.48 8.20
CA LEU A 44 -13.53 -14.64 7.01
C LEU A 44 -13.69 -13.16 7.37
N ALA A 45 -14.34 -12.83 8.48
CA ALA A 45 -14.42 -11.45 8.97
C ALA A 45 -13.05 -10.89 9.34
N ILE A 46 -12.19 -11.68 10.00
CA ILE A 46 -10.81 -11.28 10.31
C ILE A 46 -10.02 -11.08 9.00
N LEU A 47 -10.19 -11.96 8.01
CA LEU A 47 -9.55 -11.83 6.71
C LEU A 47 -9.99 -10.56 5.96
N ALA A 48 -11.30 -10.31 5.90
CA ALA A 48 -11.84 -9.09 5.31
C ALA A 48 -11.37 -7.84 6.05
N GLN A 49 -11.23 -7.89 7.38
CA GLN A 49 -10.68 -6.78 8.16
C GLN A 49 -9.20 -6.55 7.87
N ALA A 50 -8.40 -7.60 7.69
CA ALA A 50 -6.99 -7.46 7.34
C ALA A 50 -6.84 -6.84 5.93
N ALA A 51 -7.61 -7.32 4.95
CA ALA A 51 -7.66 -6.74 3.61
C ALA A 51 -8.14 -5.29 3.61
N SER A 52 -9.12 -4.99 4.46
CA SER A 52 -9.65 -3.65 4.72
C SER A 52 -8.56 -2.69 5.16
N HIS A 53 -7.83 -3.04 6.23
CA HIS A 53 -6.74 -2.22 6.73
C HIS A 53 -5.64 -2.01 5.70
N LEU A 54 -5.29 -3.05 4.94
CA LEU A 54 -4.27 -2.95 3.90
C LEU A 54 -4.70 -1.96 2.81
N LEU A 55 -5.92 -2.11 2.26
CA LEU A 55 -6.43 -1.20 1.23
C LEU A 55 -6.58 0.24 1.72
N GLN A 56 -7.01 0.44 2.97
CA GLN A 56 -7.07 1.77 3.57
C GLN A 56 -5.67 2.40 3.67
N THR A 57 -4.68 1.62 4.11
CA THR A 57 -3.29 2.07 4.22
C THR A 57 -2.76 2.46 2.85
N LEU A 58 -2.90 1.59 1.85
CA LEU A 58 -2.46 1.86 0.47
C LEU A 58 -3.11 3.12 -0.11
N ASN A 59 -4.43 3.28 0.11
CA ASN A 59 -5.15 4.45 -0.36
C ASN A 59 -4.63 5.75 0.29
N THR A 60 -4.34 5.73 1.59
CA THR A 60 -3.74 6.88 2.30
C THR A 60 -2.33 7.18 1.81
N GLU A 61 -1.50 6.16 1.66
CA GLU A 61 -0.10 6.30 1.26
C GLU A 61 0.05 6.77 -0.20
N LEU A 62 -0.79 6.27 -1.10
CA LEU A 62 -0.87 6.73 -2.49
C LEU A 62 -1.34 8.19 -2.57
N ARG A 63 -2.37 8.58 -1.79
CA ARG A 63 -2.82 9.98 -1.72
C ARG A 63 -1.74 10.92 -1.19
N ALA A 64 -0.92 10.44 -0.26
CA ALA A 64 0.20 11.19 0.28
C ALA A 64 1.42 11.22 -0.66
N GLY A 65 1.38 10.54 -1.81
CA GLY A 65 2.50 10.44 -2.75
C GLY A 65 3.69 9.64 -2.22
N ARG A 66 3.55 8.96 -1.06
CA ARG A 66 4.62 8.17 -0.43
C ARG A 66 4.85 6.84 -1.12
N LEU A 67 3.81 6.31 -1.76
CA LEU A 67 3.91 5.17 -2.67
C LEU A 67 3.90 5.65 -4.11
N ALA A 68 4.95 5.34 -4.87
CA ALA A 68 4.94 5.49 -6.31
C ALA A 68 4.19 4.30 -6.93
N GLN A 69 3.10 4.56 -7.67
CA GLN A 69 2.30 3.51 -8.32
C GLN A 69 3.15 2.59 -9.20
N SER A 70 4.16 3.13 -9.89
CA SER A 70 5.05 2.34 -10.76
C SER A 70 5.90 1.31 -10.00
N THR A 71 6.24 1.58 -8.74
CA THR A 71 7.00 0.63 -7.89
C THR A 71 6.08 -0.41 -7.25
N CYS A 72 4.79 -0.10 -7.12
CA CYS A 72 3.81 -0.96 -6.46
C CYS A 72 2.89 -1.70 -7.44
N ALA A 73 3.09 -1.58 -8.75
CA ALA A 73 2.19 -2.13 -9.76
C ALA A 73 2.01 -3.65 -9.61
N GLN A 74 3.11 -4.40 -9.53
CA GLN A 74 3.03 -5.87 -9.38
C GLN A 74 2.35 -6.27 -8.04
N PRO A 75 2.76 -5.75 -6.85
CA PRO A 75 2.04 -6.06 -5.62
C PRO A 75 0.57 -5.64 -5.61
N LEU A 76 0.19 -4.58 -6.33
CA LEU A 76 -1.21 -4.16 -6.50
C LEU A 76 -2.01 -5.16 -7.35
N ASP A 77 -1.42 -5.66 -8.44
CA ASP A 77 -2.04 -6.69 -9.28
C ASP A 77 -2.20 -7.99 -8.50
N GLU A 78 -1.17 -8.40 -7.75
CA GLU A 78 -1.23 -9.59 -6.89
C GLU A 78 -2.28 -9.45 -5.77
N LEU A 79 -2.43 -8.26 -5.18
CA LEU A 79 -3.50 -7.96 -4.23
C LEU A 79 -4.88 -8.07 -4.89
N HIS A 80 -5.03 -7.56 -6.11
CA HIS A 80 -6.28 -7.66 -6.85
C HIS A 80 -6.65 -9.13 -7.12
N SER A 81 -5.70 -9.93 -7.60
CA SER A 81 -5.90 -11.38 -7.80
C SER A 81 -6.25 -12.09 -6.50
N LEU A 82 -5.59 -11.78 -5.38
CA LEU A 82 -5.92 -12.37 -4.08
C LEU A 82 -7.37 -12.05 -3.67
N LEU A 83 -7.85 -10.83 -3.91
CA LEU A 83 -9.23 -10.47 -3.59
C LEU A 83 -10.25 -11.21 -4.46
N ILE A 84 -9.93 -11.49 -5.73
CA ILE A 84 -10.75 -12.35 -6.61
C ILE A 84 -10.81 -13.78 -6.06
N ASP A 85 -9.67 -14.32 -5.61
CA ASP A 85 -9.62 -15.67 -5.01
C ASP A 85 -10.50 -15.74 -3.76
N ILE A 86 -10.41 -14.73 -2.88
CA ILE A 86 -11.21 -14.65 -1.65
C ILE A 86 -12.70 -14.50 -1.98
N GLU A 87 -13.07 -13.66 -2.95
CA GLU A 87 -14.45 -13.55 -3.42
C GLU A 87 -14.99 -14.92 -3.87
N SER A 88 -14.23 -15.60 -4.73
CA SER A 88 -14.62 -16.90 -5.28
C SER A 88 -14.82 -17.93 -4.16
N PHE A 89 -13.91 -17.94 -3.18
CA PHE A 89 -14.03 -18.77 -1.99
C PHE A 89 -15.28 -18.45 -1.16
N VAL A 90 -15.56 -17.17 -0.90
CA VAL A 90 -16.73 -16.74 -0.11
C VAL A 90 -18.04 -17.14 -0.81
N ARG A 91 -18.13 -16.99 -2.14
CA ARG A 91 -19.28 -17.45 -2.93
C ARG A 91 -19.46 -18.96 -2.82
N ALA A 92 -18.37 -19.73 -2.94
CA ALA A 92 -18.40 -21.18 -2.80
C ALA A 92 -18.85 -21.60 -1.38
N GLU A 93 -18.39 -20.89 -0.35
CA GLU A 93 -18.79 -21.15 1.03
C GLU A 93 -20.28 -20.86 1.29
N GLN A 94 -20.85 -19.83 0.67
CA GLN A 94 -22.30 -19.57 0.78
C GLN A 94 -23.14 -20.67 0.13
N ALA A 95 -22.67 -21.24 -0.99
CA ALA A 95 -23.39 -22.27 -1.72
C ALA A 95 -23.22 -23.68 -1.10
N ARG A 96 -22.33 -23.86 -0.11
CA ARG A 96 -22.03 -25.19 0.46
C ARG A 96 -23.15 -25.71 1.36
N THR A 97 -23.45 -26.98 1.17
CA THR A 97 -24.33 -27.75 2.07
C THR A 97 -23.64 -28.11 3.39
N PHE A 98 -24.44 -28.49 4.39
CA PHE A 98 -23.95 -28.90 5.71
C PHE A 98 -22.88 -30.00 5.63
N ILE A 99 -23.13 -31.03 4.82
CA ILE A 99 -22.31 -32.25 4.74
C ILE A 99 -20.97 -31.94 4.05
N GLN A 100 -21.02 -31.24 2.90
CA GLN A 100 -19.81 -30.78 2.21
C GLN A 100 -18.92 -29.94 3.14
N ALA A 101 -19.55 -29.06 3.93
CA ALA A 101 -18.83 -28.23 4.89
C ALA A 101 -18.25 -29.02 6.08
N VAL A 102 -18.69 -30.23 6.39
CA VAL A 102 -18.01 -31.07 7.40
C VAL A 102 -16.81 -31.76 6.77
N TRP A 103 -16.98 -32.35 5.58
CA TRP A 103 -15.92 -33.15 4.95
C TRP A 103 -14.75 -32.34 4.41
N THR A 104 -14.97 -31.08 4.01
CA THR A 104 -13.88 -30.21 3.53
C THR A 104 -13.42 -29.24 4.61
N TYR A 105 -13.60 -29.54 5.90
CA TYR A 105 -13.26 -28.60 6.97
C TYR A 105 -11.78 -28.20 6.93
N ASP A 106 -10.87 -29.19 6.95
CA ASP A 106 -9.43 -28.94 7.01
C ASP A 106 -8.94 -28.17 5.78
N THR A 107 -9.32 -28.63 4.58
CA THR A 107 -8.98 -27.94 3.32
C THR A 107 -9.40 -26.48 3.31
N ARG A 108 -10.58 -26.16 3.85
CA ARG A 108 -11.05 -24.76 3.93
C ARG A 108 -10.27 -23.95 4.96
N MET A 109 -9.89 -24.55 6.08
CA MET A 109 -9.08 -23.84 7.07
C MET A 109 -7.69 -23.54 6.49
N ASP A 110 -7.10 -24.48 5.75
CA ASP A 110 -5.83 -24.30 5.06
C ASP A 110 -5.89 -23.20 3.98
N GLU A 111 -6.98 -23.12 3.21
CA GLU A 111 -7.19 -22.04 2.23
C GLU A 111 -7.30 -20.67 2.91
N ILE A 112 -8.09 -20.56 3.99
CA ILE A 112 -8.22 -19.32 4.77
C ILE A 112 -6.87 -18.89 5.35
N ASP A 113 -6.12 -19.83 5.92
CA ASP A 113 -4.79 -19.55 6.49
C ASP A 113 -3.80 -19.18 5.37
N GLY A 114 -3.94 -19.78 4.19
CA GLY A 114 -3.25 -19.40 2.96
C GLY A 114 -3.51 -17.95 2.54
N PHE A 115 -4.77 -17.50 2.58
CA PHE A 115 -5.10 -16.11 2.28
C PHE A 115 -4.49 -15.14 3.29
N HIS A 116 -4.52 -15.47 4.58
CA HIS A 116 -3.86 -14.65 5.60
C HIS A 116 -2.35 -14.51 5.36
N ARG A 117 -1.67 -15.60 5.01
CA ARG A 117 -0.23 -15.57 4.69
C ARG A 117 0.06 -14.71 3.46
N ARG A 118 -0.71 -14.88 2.37
CA ARG A 118 -0.54 -14.08 1.14
C ARG A 118 -0.78 -12.59 1.40
N LEU A 119 -1.78 -12.27 2.20
CA LEU A 119 -2.08 -10.88 2.57
C LEU A 119 -0.95 -10.25 3.40
N GLY A 120 -0.34 -11.03 4.31
CA GLY A 120 0.86 -10.61 5.06
C GLY A 120 2.05 -10.33 4.12
N ALA A 121 2.34 -11.25 3.20
CA ALA A 121 3.44 -11.09 2.25
C ALA A 121 3.27 -9.84 1.36
N LEU A 122 2.03 -9.54 0.94
CA LEU A 122 1.74 -8.33 0.19
C LEU A 122 1.96 -7.07 1.03
N ALA A 123 1.50 -7.06 2.29
CA ALA A 123 1.75 -5.95 3.21
C ALA A 123 3.26 -5.67 3.36
N ASP A 124 4.07 -6.71 3.50
CA ASP A 124 5.53 -6.60 3.57
C ASP A 124 6.12 -6.02 2.28
N ALA A 125 5.66 -6.49 1.11
CA ALA A 125 6.11 -5.98 -0.18
C ALA A 125 5.79 -4.48 -0.38
N PHE A 126 4.62 -4.04 0.07
CA PHE A 126 4.25 -2.62 0.04
C PHE A 126 5.10 -1.79 0.99
N GLN A 127 5.40 -2.30 2.19
CA GLN A 127 6.27 -1.61 3.15
C GLN A 127 7.69 -1.45 2.60
N ILE A 128 8.26 -2.49 1.98
CA ILE A 128 9.57 -2.42 1.32
C ILE A 128 9.55 -1.37 0.20
N SER A 129 8.50 -1.36 -0.60
CA SER A 129 8.34 -0.40 -1.71
C SER A 129 8.26 1.05 -1.20
N ALA A 130 7.55 1.31 -0.10
CA ALA A 130 7.50 2.61 0.55
C ALA A 130 8.88 3.07 1.03
N LEU A 131 9.63 2.19 1.72
CA LEU A 131 10.96 2.49 2.24
C LEU A 131 11.95 2.81 1.11
N LEU A 132 11.96 2.02 0.04
CA LEU A 132 12.80 2.28 -1.13
C LEU A 132 12.47 3.62 -1.79
N ASN A 133 11.18 3.97 -1.85
CA ASN A 133 10.76 5.25 -2.41
C ASN A 133 11.22 6.44 -1.54
N ILE A 134 11.09 6.34 -0.22
CA ILE A 134 11.59 7.34 0.73
C ILE A 134 13.11 7.48 0.61
N GLN A 135 13.85 6.37 0.53
CA GLN A 135 15.31 6.40 0.37
C GLN A 135 15.73 7.08 -0.94
N ARG A 136 15.01 6.82 -2.04
CA ARG A 136 15.24 7.48 -3.32
C ARG A 136 15.02 9.00 -3.22
N MET A 137 13.95 9.42 -2.55
CA MET A 137 13.64 10.83 -2.30
C MET A 137 14.75 11.51 -1.48
N LEU A 138 15.15 10.91 -0.35
CA LEU A 138 16.22 11.44 0.50
C LEU A 138 17.57 11.53 -0.22
N SER A 139 17.89 10.53 -1.05
CA SER A 139 19.14 10.53 -1.83
C SER A 139 19.13 11.61 -2.91
N GLY A 140 17.98 11.86 -3.55
CA GLY A 140 17.80 12.93 -4.53
C GLY A 140 17.99 14.32 -3.92
N ASP A 141 17.39 14.56 -2.74
CA ASP A 141 17.55 15.82 -2.02
C ASP A 141 19.02 16.06 -1.65
N HIS A 142 19.71 15.02 -1.17
CA HIS A 142 21.11 15.14 -0.79
C HIS A 142 22.04 15.51 -1.96
N LEU A 143 21.75 14.99 -3.16
CA LEU A 143 22.46 15.34 -4.39
C LEU A 143 22.17 16.78 -4.84
N ALA A 144 20.91 17.23 -4.72
CA ALA A 144 20.52 18.60 -5.01
C ALA A 144 21.22 19.61 -4.08
N TYR A 145 21.31 19.31 -2.78
CA TYR A 145 22.05 20.14 -1.81
C TYR A 145 23.54 20.22 -2.16
N LYS A 146 24.15 19.10 -2.55
CA LYS A 146 25.57 19.07 -2.91
C LYS A 146 25.86 19.94 -4.13
N GLN A 147 25.05 19.80 -5.19
CA GLN A 147 25.18 20.62 -6.40
C GLN A 147 24.95 22.11 -6.13
N GLN A 148 23.98 22.45 -5.28
CA GLN A 148 23.71 23.84 -4.91
C GLN A 148 24.84 24.45 -4.07
N SER A 149 25.47 23.66 -3.19
CA SER A 149 26.65 24.09 -2.42
C SER A 149 27.88 24.30 -3.32
N GLU A 150 28.09 23.43 -4.30
CA GLU A 150 29.19 23.55 -5.27
C GLU A 150 28.99 24.77 -6.18
N ALA A 151 27.77 25.00 -6.67
CA ALA A 151 27.44 26.18 -7.46
C ALA A 151 27.58 27.50 -6.67
N ALA A 152 27.23 27.50 -5.37
CA ALA A 152 27.42 28.66 -4.50
C ALA A 152 28.91 28.93 -4.24
N ASN A 153 29.72 27.89 -4.05
CA ASN A 153 31.15 28.02 -3.78
C ASN A 153 31.92 28.58 -5.00
N VAL A 154 31.56 28.16 -6.22
CA VAL A 154 32.12 28.71 -7.47
C VAL A 154 31.75 30.19 -7.64
N ARG A 155 30.53 30.60 -7.27
CA ARG A 155 30.12 32.02 -7.31
C ARG A 155 30.89 32.88 -6.32
N ILE A 156 31.16 32.38 -5.12
CA ILE A 156 31.95 33.11 -4.12
C ILE A 156 33.38 33.29 -4.62
N GLN A 157 34.04 32.23 -5.12
CA GLN A 157 35.40 32.33 -5.63
C GLN A 157 35.54 33.28 -6.83
N THR A 158 34.57 33.31 -7.74
CA THR A 158 34.56 34.26 -8.86
C THR A 158 34.34 35.69 -8.41
N GLN A 159 33.50 35.95 -7.39
CA GLN A 159 33.35 37.27 -6.80
C GLN A 159 34.64 37.72 -6.08
N THR A 160 35.23 36.86 -5.24
CA THR A 160 36.46 37.19 -4.49
C THR A 160 37.65 37.43 -5.43
N GLY A 161 37.77 36.64 -6.51
CA GLY A 161 38.77 36.87 -7.55
C GLY A 161 38.57 38.21 -8.29
N MET A 162 37.32 38.58 -8.58
CA MET A 162 36.99 39.84 -9.24
C MET A 162 37.27 41.06 -8.34
N PHE A 163 36.97 40.96 -7.04
CA PHE A 163 37.30 42.00 -6.06
C PHE A 163 38.83 42.17 -5.86
N ALA A 164 39.60 41.09 -5.92
CA ALA A 164 41.06 41.14 -5.87
C ALA A 164 41.66 41.85 -7.09
N VAL A 165 41.13 41.57 -8.30
CA VAL A 165 41.58 42.22 -9.55
C VAL A 165 41.24 43.71 -9.56
N VAL A 166 40.04 44.11 -9.09
CA VAL A 166 39.64 45.52 -8.99
C VAL A 166 40.48 46.26 -7.93
N SER A 167 40.81 45.61 -6.81
CA SER A 167 41.67 46.23 -5.78
C SER A 167 43.12 46.45 -6.27
N LEU A 168 43.65 45.53 -7.08
CA LEU A 168 44.98 45.66 -7.69
C LEU A 168 45.05 46.76 -8.76
N LEU A 169 43.94 47.03 -9.47
CA LEU A 169 43.84 48.09 -10.46
C LEU A 169 43.64 49.50 -9.86
N CYS A 170 43.21 49.62 -8.61
CA CYS A 170 43.07 50.90 -7.89
C CYS A 170 44.31 51.30 -7.09
N HIS A 171 45.43 50.57 -7.17
CA HIS A 171 46.71 50.88 -6.52
C HIS A 171 47.85 51.17 -7.51
N TYR A 172 47.52 51.33 -8.78
CA TYR A 172 48.38 51.88 -9.83
C TYR A 172 47.77 53.17 -10.37
#